data_AF-A0A354YWL0-F1
#
_entry.id   AF-A0A354YWL0-F1
#
_cell.length_a   1.000
_cell.length_b   1.000
_cell.length_c   1.000
_cell.angle_alpha   90.00
_cell.angle_beta   90.00
_cell.angle_gamma   90.00
#
_symmetry.space_group_name_H-M   'P 1'
#
loop_
_entity.id
_entity.type
_entity.pdbx_description
1 polymer ?
#
loop_
_entity_poly.entity_id
_entity_poly.type
_entity_poly.pdbx_seq_one_letter_code
_entity_poly.pdbx_strand_id
1 'polypeptide(L)'
;MVTLEVVKNSHMVEQYMQIGNAYIGNIGAIEHDLHHAEQTSQLCSEILEKLNFPAREAELAAIAGFLHDIGNLVNRYGHGMSGAIMAFYLLLDLEMDTEEIATIMG
;
A
#
# COMPACT_ATOMS: atom_id res chain seq x y z
N MET A 1 -7.87 -9.38 -12.77
CA MET A 1 -7.06 -9.63 -11.57
C MET A 1 -6.23 -8.38 -11.34
N VAL A 2 -6.35 -7.77 -10.16
CA VAL A 2 -5.63 -6.54 -9.80
C VAL A 2 -4.19 -6.89 -9.44
N THR A 3 -3.24 -6.15 -9.99
CA THR A 3 -1.80 -6.28 -9.73
C THR A 3 -1.27 -5.00 -9.09
N LEU A 4 -0.08 -5.05 -8.51
CA LEU A 4 0.68 -3.90 -8.04
C LEU A 4 0.78 -2.84 -9.12
N GLU A 5 1.06 -3.22 -10.37
CA GLU A 5 1.15 -2.26 -11.47
C GLU A 5 -0.17 -1.51 -11.70
N VAL A 6 -1.32 -2.18 -11.56
CA VAL A 6 -2.64 -1.52 -11.61
C VAL A 6 -2.81 -0.54 -10.45
N VAL A 7 -2.40 -0.94 -9.23
CA VAL A 7 -2.48 -0.08 -8.03
C VAL A 7 -1.56 1.14 -8.17
N LYS A 8 -0.33 0.97 -8.66
CA LYS A 8 0.64 2.05 -8.90
C LYS A 8 0.17 3.04 -9.96
N ASN A 9 -0.53 2.57 -10.99
CA ASN A 9 -1.09 3.41 -12.04
C ASN A 9 -2.42 4.08 -11.63
N SER A 10 -2.93 3.83 -10.42
CA SER A 10 -4.09 4.54 -9.90
C SER A 10 -3.71 5.98 -9.52
N HIS A 11 -4.28 6.95 -10.24
CA HIS A 11 -4.07 8.37 -9.96
C HIS A 11 -4.50 8.74 -8.53
N MET A 12 -5.55 8.09 -7.99
CA MET A 12 -5.98 8.32 -6.61
C MET A 12 -4.92 7.88 -5.60
N VAL A 13 -4.34 6.69 -5.80
CA VAL A 13 -3.29 6.15 -4.92
C VAL A 13 -2.07 7.07 -4.95
N GLU A 14 -1.60 7.44 -6.14
CA GLU A 14 -0.44 8.32 -6.31
C GLU A 14 -0.64 9.66 -5.58
N GLN A 15 -1.76 10.34 -5.84
CA GLN A 15 -2.05 11.64 -5.24
C GLN A 15 -2.15 11.56 -3.71
N TYR A 16 -2.81 10.54 -3.17
CA TYR A 16 -2.97 10.38 -1.73
C TYR A 16 -1.64 10.12 -1.03
N MET A 17 -0.77 9.30 -1.61
CA MET A 17 0.57 9.05 -1.09
C MET A 17 1.42 10.33 -1.11
N GLN A 18 1.41 11.09 -2.21
CA GLN A 18 2.17 12.35 -2.33
C GLN A 18 1.71 13.40 -1.32
N ILE A 19 0.39 13.60 -1.17
CA ILE A 19 -0.18 14.56 -0.22
C ILE A 19 0.07 14.12 1.23
N GLY A 20 -0.11 12.83 1.52
CA GLY A 20 0.19 12.25 2.84
C GLY A 20 1.65 12.45 3.24
N ASN A 21 2.59 12.22 2.32
CA ASN A 21 4.01 12.49 2.54
C ASN A 21 4.28 13.98 2.85
N ALA A 22 3.62 14.90 2.13
CA ALA A 22 3.75 16.33 2.42
C ALA A 22 3.23 16.70 3.83
N TYR A 23 2.15 16.08 4.30
CA TYR A 23 1.62 16.32 5.65
C TYR A 23 2.60 15.86 6.73
N ILE A 24 3.15 14.65 6.60
CA ILE A 24 4.06 14.10 7.62
C ILE A 24 5.44 14.80 7.60
N GLY A 25 5.89 15.27 6.44
CA GLY A 25 7.11 16.08 6.33
C GLY A 25 6.99 17.41 7.09
N ASN A 26 5.81 18.05 7.07
CA ASN A 26 5.57 19.31 7.78
C ASN A 26 5.59 19.18 9.31
N ILE A 27 5.35 17.98 9.85
CA ILE A 27 5.41 17.71 11.30
C ILE A 27 6.77 17.17 11.75
N GLY A 28 7.77 17.16 10.85
CA GLY A 28 9.13 16.68 11.14
C GLY A 28 9.24 15.17 11.30
N ALA A 29 8.28 14.40 10.77
CA ALA A 29 8.42 12.95 10.69
C ALA A 29 9.45 12.56 9.62
N ILE A 30 9.98 11.33 9.71
CA ILE A 30 10.83 10.76 8.66
C ILE A 30 10.05 10.64 7.33
N GLU A 31 10.78 10.55 6.24
CA GLU A 31 10.25 10.45 4.87
C GLU A 31 9.49 9.14 4.64
N HIS A 32 8.28 9.22 4.07
CA HIS A 32 7.51 8.07 3.58
C HIS A 32 6.96 8.42 2.19
N ASP A 33 7.89 8.65 1.27
CA ASP A 33 7.61 9.02 -0.10
C ASP A 33 7.29 7.78 -0.96
N LEU A 34 7.08 8.00 -2.27
CA LEU A 34 6.83 6.90 -3.20
C LEU A 34 8.03 5.94 -3.30
N HIS A 35 9.26 6.43 -3.12
CA HIS A 35 10.44 5.57 -3.13
C HIS A 35 10.42 4.59 -1.95
N HIS A 36 10.10 5.08 -0.75
CA HIS A 36 9.91 4.23 0.42
C HIS A 36 8.85 3.15 0.19
N ALA A 37 7.69 3.54 -0.38
CA ALA A 37 6.62 2.60 -0.70
C ALA A 37 7.05 1.52 -1.71
N GLU A 38 7.79 1.90 -2.76
CA GLU A 38 8.31 0.96 -3.76
C GLU A 38 9.33 -0.03 -3.17
N GLN A 39 10.26 0.47 -2.36
CA GLN A 39 11.26 -0.37 -1.68
C GLN A 39 10.59 -1.38 -0.74
N THR A 40 9.62 -0.94 0.05
CA THR A 40 8.87 -1.81 0.96
C THR A 40 8.07 -2.85 0.18
N SER A 41 7.37 -2.44 -0.88
CA SER A 41 6.64 -3.33 -1.79
C SER A 41 7.52 -4.42 -2.38
N GLN A 42 8.69 -4.05 -2.94
CA GLN A 42 9.63 -4.99 -3.52
C GLN A 42 10.15 -5.99 -2.48
N LEU A 43 10.55 -5.51 -1.30
CA LEU A 43 11.05 -6.37 -0.24
C LEU A 43 10.00 -7.39 0.21
N CYS A 44 8.73 -6.99 0.34
CA CYS A 44 7.63 -7.88 0.67
C CYS A 44 7.46 -9.02 -0.34
N SER A 45 7.48 -8.72 -1.66
CA SER A 45 7.43 -9.75 -2.71
C SER A 45 8.63 -10.69 -2.63
N GLU A 46 9.84 -10.11 -2.55
CA GLU A 46 11.10 -10.88 -2.53
C GLU A 46 11.18 -11.86 -1.36
N ILE A 47 10.67 -11.48 -0.18
CA ILE A 47 10.64 -12.36 1.00
C ILE A 47 9.77 -13.59 0.71
N LEU A 48 8.55 -13.40 0.19
CA LEU A 48 7.65 -14.52 -0.10
C LEU A 48 8.18 -15.41 -1.23
N GLU A 49 8.76 -14.81 -2.28
CA GLU A 49 9.42 -15.55 -3.35
C GLU A 49 10.59 -16.41 -2.82
N LYS A 50 11.46 -15.85 -1.96
CA LYS A 50 12.58 -16.58 -1.35
C LYS A 50 12.13 -17.73 -0.45
N LEU A 51 10.94 -17.60 0.14
CA LEU A 51 10.31 -18.64 0.96
C LEU A 51 9.50 -19.65 0.13
N ASN A 52 9.47 -19.51 -1.21
CA ASN A 52 8.73 -20.35 -2.15
C ASN A 52 7.19 -20.32 -1.96
N PHE A 53 6.65 -19.19 -1.51
CA PHE A 53 5.20 -18.98 -1.53
C PHE A 53 4.68 -18.80 -2.97
N PRO A 54 3.38 -19.02 -3.22
CA PRO A 54 2.77 -18.78 -4.53
C PRO A 54 3.00 -17.36 -5.03
N ALA A 55 3.22 -17.20 -6.34
CA ALA A 55 3.43 -15.89 -6.97
C ALA A 55 2.29 -14.90 -6.69
N ARG A 56 1.05 -15.39 -6.55
CA ARG A 56 -0.07 -14.52 -6.19
C ARG A 56 0.06 -13.97 -4.77
N GLU A 57 0.52 -14.75 -3.80
CA GLU A 57 0.75 -14.27 -2.45
C GLU A 57 1.88 -13.23 -2.40
N ALA A 58 2.96 -13.44 -3.18
CA ALA A 58 4.02 -12.45 -3.35
C ALA A 58 3.49 -11.12 -3.92
N GLU A 59 2.61 -11.18 -4.92
CA GLU A 59 1.92 -10.02 -5.49
C GLU A 59 1.04 -9.29 -4.46
N LEU A 60 0.28 -10.02 -3.64
CA LEU A 60 -0.53 -9.41 -2.57
C LEU A 60 0.34 -8.74 -1.50
N ALA A 61 1.46 -9.36 -1.13
CA ALA A 61 2.42 -8.76 -0.20
C ALA A 61 3.05 -7.49 -0.77
N ALA A 62 3.32 -7.47 -2.08
CA ALA A 62 3.81 -6.27 -2.76
C ALA A 62 2.77 -5.13 -2.72
N ILE A 63 1.50 -5.43 -2.98
CA ILE A 63 0.40 -4.44 -2.88
C ILE A 63 0.27 -3.93 -1.45
N ALA A 64 0.27 -4.82 -0.45
CA ALA A 64 0.19 -4.46 0.96
C ALA A 64 1.36 -3.56 1.37
N GLY A 65 2.59 -3.92 1.01
CA GLY A 65 3.78 -3.11 1.29
C GLY A 65 3.74 -1.73 0.64
N PHE A 66 3.21 -1.63 -0.60
CA PHE A 66 3.07 -0.37 -1.30
C PHE A 66 2.06 0.58 -0.63
N LEU A 67 0.94 0.04 -0.14
CA LEU A 67 -0.15 0.82 0.45
C LEU A 67 -0.03 1.03 1.96
N HIS A 68 0.94 0.40 2.64
CA HIS A 68 0.96 0.30 4.10
C HIS A 68 0.91 1.66 4.84
N ASP A 69 1.44 2.71 4.20
CA ASP A 69 1.52 4.07 4.75
C ASP A 69 0.47 5.05 4.20
N ILE A 70 -0.44 4.61 3.32
CA ILE A 70 -1.41 5.52 2.67
C ILE A 70 -2.31 6.25 3.68
N GLY A 71 -2.50 5.65 4.86
CA GLY A 71 -3.27 6.23 5.96
C GLY A 71 -2.64 7.49 6.58
N ASN A 72 -1.37 7.79 6.29
CA ASN A 72 -0.71 9.03 6.70
C ASN A 72 -1.39 10.27 6.06
N LEU A 73 -2.18 10.10 4.99
CA LEU A 73 -3.05 11.15 4.46
C LEU A 73 -4.01 11.70 5.53
N VAL A 74 -4.52 10.83 6.41
CA VAL A 74 -5.50 11.19 7.44
C VAL A 74 -4.82 11.59 8.73
N ASN A 75 -3.90 10.76 9.23
CA ASN A 75 -3.18 11.01 10.47
C ASN A 75 -1.96 10.10 10.56
N ARG A 76 -0.83 10.63 11.04
CA ARG A 76 0.35 9.82 11.37
C ARG A 76 0.06 8.83 12.50
N TYR A 77 -0.68 9.26 13.52
CA TYR A 77 -1.00 8.43 14.67
C TYR A 77 -2.19 7.52 14.32
N GLY A 78 -1.94 6.21 14.23
CA GLY A 78 -2.94 5.25 13.79
C GLY A 78 -3.08 5.13 12.27
N HIS A 79 -2.06 5.57 11.49
CA HIS A 79 -2.07 5.47 10.03
C HIS A 79 -2.33 4.05 9.50
N GLY A 80 -1.97 3.00 10.24
CA GLY A 80 -2.32 1.64 9.86
C GLY A 80 -3.84 1.39 9.81
N MET A 81 -4.61 1.92 10.77
CA MET A 81 -6.08 1.76 10.77
C MET A 81 -6.75 2.59 9.67
N SER A 82 -6.35 3.85 9.50
CA SER A 82 -6.86 4.68 8.40
C SER A 82 -6.42 4.12 7.04
N GLY A 83 -5.19 3.60 6.96
CA GLY A 83 -4.62 2.96 5.77
C GLY A 83 -5.41 1.73 5.36
N ALA A 84 -5.77 0.85 6.30
CA ALA A 84 -6.61 -0.31 6.01
C ALA A 84 -7.98 0.10 5.43
N ILE A 85 -8.64 1.11 6.02
CA ILE A 85 -9.94 1.61 5.52
C ILE A 85 -9.78 2.26 4.14
N MET A 86 -8.71 3.01 3.90
CA MET A 86 -8.46 3.62 2.59
C MET A 86 -8.14 2.57 1.53
N ALA A 87 -7.30 1.59 1.85
CA ALA A 87 -6.95 0.48 0.97
C ALA A 87 -8.21 -0.33 0.61
N PHE A 88 -9.12 -0.58 1.57
CA PHE A 88 -10.41 -1.20 1.31
C PHE A 88 -11.16 -0.50 0.17
N TYR A 89 -11.37 0.81 0.27
CA TYR A 89 -12.12 1.56 -0.74
C TYR A 89 -11.40 1.62 -2.09
N LEU A 90 -10.09 1.85 -2.08
CA LEU A 90 -9.30 1.96 -3.32
C LEU A 90 -9.23 0.62 -4.07
N LEU A 91 -9.04 -0.49 -3.36
CA LEU A 91 -8.97 -1.81 -3.99
C LEU A 91 -10.36 -2.31 -4.41
N LEU A 92 -11.41 -1.94 -3.68
CA LEU A 92 -12.80 -2.21 -4.08
C LEU A 92 -13.17 -1.47 -5.37
N ASP A 93 -12.75 -0.21 -5.53
CA ASP A 93 -12.94 0.58 -6.76
C ASP A 93 -12.18 -0.02 -7.97
N LEU A 94 -11.05 -0.68 -7.71
CA LEU A 94 -10.30 -1.44 -8.72
C LEU A 94 -10.90 -2.82 -9.03
N GLU A 95 -12.09 -3.15 -8.50
CA GLU A 95 -12.76 -4.44 -8.65
C GLU A 95 -11.88 -5.64 -8.22
N MET A 96 -11.05 -5.45 -7.19
CA MET A 96 -10.24 -6.53 -6.62
C MET A 96 -11.10 -7.56 -5.88
N ASP A 97 -10.66 -8.82 -5.86
CA ASP A 97 -11.37 -9.88 -5.15
C ASP A 97 -11.41 -9.58 -3.64
N THR A 98 -12.58 -9.79 -3.02
CA THR A 98 -12.80 -9.42 -1.62
C THR A 98 -11.95 -10.20 -0.63
N GLU A 99 -11.57 -11.45 -0.95
CA GLU A 99 -10.68 -12.25 -0.10
C GLU A 99 -9.29 -11.63 -0.09
N GLU A 100 -8.80 -11.23 -1.27
CA GLU A 100 -7.48 -10.60 -1.42
C GLU A 100 -7.43 -9.20 -0.79
N ILE A 101 -8.53 -8.43 -0.89
CA ILE A 101 -8.67 -7.15 -0.17
C ILE A 101 -8.54 -7.40 1.34
N ALA A 102 -9.27 -8.39 1.86
CA ALA A 102 -9.22 -8.72 3.29
C ALA A 102 -7.81 -9.17 3.72
N THR A 103 -7.09 -9.93 2.88
CA THR A 103 -5.70 -10.31 3.11
C THR A 103 -4.76 -9.12 3.15
N ILE A 104 -4.92 -8.13 2.27
CA ILE A 104 -4.04 -6.94 2.23
C ILE A 104 -4.27 -6.03 3.44
N MET A 105 -5.50 -5.94 3.93
CA MET A 105 -5.86 -5.04 5.03
C MET A 105 -5.45 -5.52 6.42
N GLY A 106 -5.33 -6.84 6.62
CA GLY A 106 -5.18 -7.49 7.93
C GLY A 106 -3.73 -7.80 8.28
#